data_AF-A0A960E508-F1
#
_entry.id   AF-A0A960E508-F1
#
_cell.length_a   1.000
_cell.length_b   1.000
_cell.length_c   1.000
_cell.angle_alpha   90.00
_cell.angle_beta   90.00
_cell.angle_gamma   90.00
#
_symmetry.space_group_name_H-M   'P 1'
#
loop_
_entity.id
_entity.type
_entity.pdbx_description
1 polymer ?
#
loop_
_entity_poly.entity_id
_entity_poly.type
_entity_poly.pdbx_seq_one_letter_code
_entity_poly.pdbx_strand_id
1 'polypeptide(L)'
;PVVRGTAQNPDAFFQAREAANPFHDAVPATVVEAMDRFAGLTGRRYRPFDYVGHPEATRVIVVMGSGAECVHETVDHLVAQGERVGVVKVRLYRPFSIDHLLDVLPATTEAIAVLDRTKEPGSVGEPLLLDVTAALAEAVASGRRAALPRILGGRYGLSSKEFTPAMAKAVLDELAAAEPRRRFTVGITDDVTHLSLEVDDAWDIEADDVTRAVFYGLGADGTVSSNKAAIRIIGDATDGWCQGHFVYDSKKSGSTTVSHLRFGPRPIRATYLIRRASFVAVHDPGAIDRRDVLEVAAPGATVLLNSPMPPDQLWASLTRPAQEVLAERGCRLWTIDARAVAEAHGLGRRINTIMSTCFFALAGVLPHDEAIARVKASVEVTWGKRGAEIVRRNVDAIDATLVELHEVPVGEVGSTRELRPAVGDDAPDFVARVTRLMLEGHGDRLPVSAFPPDGTWPSGTSRYEKRAIATEIPIWDPDLCIQCNKCSMICPHAAIRTKVFDPADG
;
A
#
# COMPACT_ATOMS: atom_id res chain seq x y z
N PRO A 1 31.23 45.21 -4.39
CA PRO A 1 29.88 44.88 -4.94
C PRO A 1 30.05 43.91 -6.11
N VAL A 2 29.10 43.00 -6.35
CA VAL A 2 29.14 42.04 -7.48
C VAL A 2 27.80 42.00 -8.20
N VAL A 3 27.80 41.70 -9.50
CA VAL A 3 26.61 41.50 -10.33
C VAL A 3 26.55 40.02 -10.73
N ARG A 4 25.37 39.39 -10.63
CA ARG A 4 25.10 38.01 -11.07
C ARG A 4 23.91 38.00 -12.00
N GLY A 5 23.83 37.01 -12.89
CA GLY A 5 22.72 36.90 -13.86
C GLY A 5 22.80 37.89 -15.02
N THR A 6 24.02 38.22 -15.47
CA THR A 6 24.24 39.06 -16.65
C THR A 6 23.69 38.39 -17.91
N ALA A 7 23.18 39.18 -18.85
CA ALA A 7 22.96 38.71 -20.22
C ALA A 7 24.30 38.54 -20.94
N GLN A 8 24.48 37.42 -21.65
CA GLN A 8 25.71 37.10 -22.39
C GLN A 8 25.36 36.77 -23.84
N ASN A 9 26.21 37.22 -24.77
CA ASN A 9 26.12 36.88 -26.18
C ASN A 9 26.70 35.48 -26.46
N PRO A 10 26.52 34.93 -27.69
CA PRO A 10 27.07 33.63 -28.07
C PRO A 10 28.60 33.53 -27.99
N ASP A 11 29.32 34.65 -27.95
CA ASP A 11 30.78 34.74 -27.87
C ASP A 11 31.35 34.35 -26.49
N ALA A 12 30.54 34.37 -25.43
CA ALA A 12 30.98 34.07 -24.06
C ALA A 12 30.11 33.03 -23.34
N PHE A 13 28.85 32.86 -23.74
CA PHE A 13 27.91 32.02 -22.97
C PHE A 13 28.34 30.56 -22.87
N PHE A 14 28.90 29.97 -23.94
CA PHE A 14 29.29 28.57 -23.92
C PHE A 14 30.47 28.33 -22.95
N GLN A 15 31.52 29.15 -23.04
CA GLN A 15 32.68 29.07 -22.14
C GLN A 15 32.27 29.28 -20.68
N ALA A 16 31.36 30.24 -20.43
CA ALA A 16 30.83 30.47 -19.08
C ALA A 16 30.01 29.29 -18.56
N ARG A 17 29.34 28.54 -19.44
CA ARG A 17 28.57 27.35 -19.05
C ARG A 17 29.48 26.18 -18.65
N GLU A 18 30.55 25.94 -19.41
CA GLU A 18 31.56 24.89 -19.14
C GLU A 18 32.44 25.22 -17.93
N ALA A 19 32.55 26.49 -17.54
CA ALA A 19 33.35 26.92 -16.38
C ALA A 19 32.84 26.30 -15.05
N ALA A 20 31.61 25.77 -15.01
CA ALA A 20 31.07 25.08 -13.85
C ALA A 20 31.47 23.59 -13.75
N ASN A 21 32.08 23.00 -14.78
CA ASN A 21 32.40 21.57 -14.83
C ASN A 21 33.20 21.08 -13.62
N PRO A 22 34.28 21.78 -13.16
CA PRO A 22 35.04 21.32 -11.99
C PRO A 22 34.19 21.17 -10.72
N PHE A 23 33.11 21.94 -10.58
CA PHE A 23 32.20 21.79 -9.45
C PHE A 23 31.35 20.53 -9.57
N HIS A 24 30.89 20.18 -10.79
CA HIS A 24 30.14 18.95 -11.03
C HIS A 24 31.00 17.70 -10.93
N ASP A 25 32.22 17.75 -11.46
CA ASP A 25 33.20 16.65 -11.40
C ASP A 25 33.58 16.29 -9.96
N ALA A 26 33.58 17.30 -9.06
CA ALA A 26 33.87 17.10 -7.63
C ALA A 26 32.68 16.55 -6.82
N VAL A 27 31.45 16.57 -7.34
CA VAL A 27 30.25 16.14 -6.57
C VAL A 27 30.33 14.67 -6.13
N PRO A 28 30.66 13.69 -6.99
CA PRO A 28 30.69 12.28 -6.57
C PRO A 28 31.61 12.05 -5.36
N ALA A 29 32.83 12.58 -5.39
CA ALA A 29 33.77 12.46 -4.27
C ALA A 29 33.25 13.14 -2.99
N THR A 30 32.70 14.35 -3.13
CA THR A 30 32.11 15.09 -1.99
C THR A 30 30.94 14.32 -1.37
N VAL A 31 30.12 13.66 -2.19
CA VAL A 31 29.01 12.83 -1.71
C VAL A 31 29.53 11.58 -0.98
N VAL A 32 30.58 10.94 -1.49
CA VAL A 32 31.23 9.80 -0.80
C VAL A 32 31.76 10.21 0.57
N GLU A 33 32.46 11.34 0.68
CA GLU A 33 32.94 11.86 1.97
C GLU A 33 31.78 12.09 2.96
N ALA A 34 30.65 12.63 2.48
CA ALA A 34 29.46 12.81 3.30
C ALA A 34 28.83 11.47 3.73
N MET A 35 28.77 10.49 2.84
CA MET A 35 28.30 9.13 3.15
C MET A 35 29.20 8.42 4.17
N ASP A 36 30.52 8.54 4.04
CA ASP A 36 31.49 7.96 4.98
C ASP A 36 31.41 8.63 6.35
N ARG A 37 31.26 9.95 6.39
CA ARG A 37 30.99 10.67 7.65
C ARG A 37 29.70 10.20 8.30
N PHE A 38 28.63 10.02 7.51
CA PHE A 38 27.38 9.48 8.02
C PHE A 38 27.55 8.06 8.58
N ALA A 39 28.34 7.22 7.91
CA ALA A 39 28.68 5.89 8.41
C ALA A 39 29.48 5.95 9.72
N GLY A 40 30.43 6.87 9.86
CA GLY A 40 31.18 7.07 11.10
C GLY A 40 30.31 7.48 12.29
N LEU A 41 29.22 8.22 12.04
CA LEU A 41 28.29 8.66 13.09
C LEU A 41 27.22 7.61 13.45
N THR A 42 26.85 6.75 12.50
CA THR A 42 25.63 5.95 12.61
C THR A 42 25.82 4.45 12.42
N GLY A 43 27.00 4.02 11.95
CA GLY A 43 27.29 2.66 11.52
C GLY A 43 26.70 2.27 10.16
N ARG A 44 25.79 3.08 9.59
CA ARG A 44 25.12 2.80 8.32
C ARG A 44 25.94 3.32 7.14
N ARG A 45 26.43 2.41 6.30
CA ARG A 45 27.23 2.73 5.12
C ARG A 45 26.36 2.87 3.87
N TYR A 46 26.69 3.84 3.05
CA TYR A 46 26.09 4.07 1.73
C TYR A 46 27.19 4.36 0.73
N ARG A 47 26.91 4.07 -0.55
CA ARG A 47 27.73 4.45 -1.69
C ARG A 47 26.84 5.08 -2.77
N PRO A 48 27.41 5.82 -3.75
CA PRO A 48 26.64 6.32 -4.91
C PRO A 48 25.81 5.24 -5.60
N PHE A 49 26.40 4.04 -5.67
CA PHE A 49 25.75 2.78 -6.00
C PHE A 49 26.21 1.76 -4.96
N ASP A 50 25.30 1.00 -4.36
CA ASP A 50 25.64 -0.20 -3.60
C ASP A 50 25.02 -1.43 -4.27
N TYR A 51 25.76 -2.52 -4.17
CA TYR A 51 25.35 -3.84 -4.61
C TYR A 51 24.93 -4.71 -3.42
N VAL A 52 23.90 -5.53 -3.62
CA VAL A 52 23.55 -6.64 -2.74
C VAL A 52 23.23 -7.86 -3.59
N GLY A 53 23.68 -9.04 -3.17
CA GLY A 53 23.39 -10.30 -3.85
C GLY A 53 24.60 -11.23 -3.87
N HIS A 54 24.53 -12.25 -4.72
CA HIS A 54 25.63 -13.21 -4.87
C HIS A 54 26.91 -12.49 -5.36
N PRO A 55 28.10 -12.73 -4.78
CA PRO A 55 29.34 -12.05 -5.19
C PRO A 55 29.70 -12.31 -6.66
N GLU A 56 29.27 -13.47 -7.18
CA GLU A 56 29.40 -13.86 -8.58
C GLU A 56 28.02 -13.89 -9.29
N ALA A 57 27.15 -12.89 -9.10
CA ALA A 57 25.87 -12.89 -9.80
C ALA A 57 26.03 -12.87 -11.33
N THR A 58 25.13 -13.57 -12.04
CA THR A 58 25.05 -13.54 -13.51
C THR A 58 23.89 -12.65 -13.99
N ARG A 59 22.85 -12.47 -13.17
CA ARG A 59 21.68 -11.63 -13.45
C ARG A 59 21.54 -10.56 -12.37
N VAL A 60 21.46 -9.30 -12.79
CA VAL A 60 21.41 -8.16 -11.87
C VAL A 60 20.26 -7.22 -12.22
N ILE A 61 19.53 -6.74 -11.21
CA ILE A 61 18.59 -5.63 -11.38
C ILE A 61 19.27 -4.31 -11.00
N VAL A 62 19.13 -3.27 -11.83
CA VAL A 62 19.49 -1.89 -11.46
C VAL A 62 18.21 -1.10 -11.25
N VAL A 63 18.03 -0.54 -10.05
CA VAL A 63 16.78 0.12 -9.65
C VAL A 63 17.02 1.27 -8.69
N MET A 64 16.12 2.26 -8.68
CA MET A 64 16.19 3.42 -7.80
C MET A 64 14.94 3.55 -6.92
N GLY A 65 15.10 4.10 -5.72
CA GLY A 65 14.01 4.38 -4.80
C GLY A 65 13.50 3.16 -4.03
N SER A 66 12.25 3.20 -3.56
CA SER A 66 11.69 2.18 -2.66
C SER A 66 11.66 0.78 -3.27
N GLY A 67 11.49 0.65 -4.59
CA GLY A 67 11.51 -0.64 -5.28
C GLY A 67 12.80 -1.42 -5.02
N ALA A 68 13.91 -0.72 -4.74
CA ALA A 68 15.18 -1.36 -4.45
C ALA A 68 15.21 -2.15 -3.13
N GLU A 69 14.38 -1.81 -2.14
CA GLU A 69 14.26 -2.61 -0.91
C GLU A 69 13.46 -3.89 -1.13
N CYS A 70 12.40 -3.83 -1.95
CA CYS A 70 11.66 -5.01 -2.39
C CYS A 70 12.54 -5.97 -3.21
N VAL A 71 13.31 -5.45 -4.18
CA VAL A 71 14.25 -6.29 -4.95
C VAL A 71 15.35 -6.86 -4.04
N HIS A 72 15.86 -6.09 -3.08
CA HIS A 72 16.86 -6.56 -2.12
C HIS A 72 16.35 -7.75 -1.31
N GLU A 73 15.16 -7.65 -0.73
CA GLU A 73 14.53 -8.75 0.02
C GLU A 73 14.31 -9.99 -0.86
N THR A 74 13.90 -9.78 -2.11
CA THR A 74 13.74 -10.85 -3.11
C THR A 74 15.07 -11.53 -3.45
N VAL A 75 16.14 -10.74 -3.66
CA VAL A 75 17.48 -11.22 -3.96
C VAL A 75 18.05 -12.01 -2.78
N ASP A 76 17.90 -11.52 -1.55
CA ASP A 76 18.34 -12.25 -0.35
C ASP A 76 17.68 -13.65 -0.28
N HIS A 77 16.37 -13.72 -0.54
CA HIS A 77 15.62 -14.98 -0.56
C HIS A 77 16.13 -15.95 -1.65
N LEU A 78 16.32 -15.47 -2.88
CA LEU A 78 16.76 -16.31 -4.00
C LEU A 78 18.23 -16.74 -3.86
N VAL A 79 19.11 -15.86 -3.34
CA VAL A 79 20.50 -16.21 -3.05
C VAL A 79 20.59 -17.29 -1.98
N ALA A 80 19.74 -17.26 -0.95
CA ALA A 80 19.65 -18.32 0.05
C ALA A 80 19.23 -19.69 -0.56
N GLN A 81 18.58 -19.68 -1.73
CA GLN A 81 18.23 -20.87 -2.51
C GLN A 81 19.30 -21.26 -3.56
N GLY A 82 20.43 -20.56 -3.59
CA GLY A 82 21.56 -20.83 -4.48
C GLY A 82 21.51 -20.09 -5.82
N GLU A 83 20.58 -19.15 -6.01
CA GLU A 83 20.52 -18.37 -7.23
C GLU A 83 21.63 -17.31 -7.30
N ARG A 84 22.28 -17.21 -8.47
CA ARG A 84 23.33 -16.21 -8.75
C ARG A 84 22.73 -14.87 -9.22
N VAL A 85 21.97 -14.23 -8.35
CA VAL A 85 21.27 -12.96 -8.63
C VAL A 85 21.76 -11.81 -7.75
N GLY A 86 21.54 -10.58 -8.20
CA GLY A 86 21.91 -9.38 -7.46
C GLY A 86 21.07 -8.16 -7.78
N VAL A 87 21.25 -7.12 -6.98
CA VAL A 87 20.64 -5.80 -7.16
C VAL A 87 21.67 -4.69 -6.95
N VAL A 88 21.75 -3.78 -7.90
CA VAL A 88 22.39 -2.47 -7.74
C VAL A 88 21.30 -1.46 -7.46
N LYS A 89 21.38 -0.80 -6.30
CA LYS A 89 20.50 0.34 -6.02
C LYS A 89 21.19 1.65 -6.44
N VAL A 90 20.44 2.59 -6.99
CA VAL A 90 21.00 3.89 -7.38
C VAL A 90 20.71 4.90 -6.27
N ARG A 91 21.74 5.54 -5.72
CA ARG A 91 21.61 6.55 -4.64
C ARG A 91 21.90 7.95 -5.16
N LEU A 92 23.02 8.09 -5.87
CA LEU A 92 23.38 9.32 -6.56
C LEU A 92 23.10 9.16 -8.06
N TYR A 93 21.91 9.58 -8.50
CA TYR A 93 21.54 9.51 -9.91
C TYR A 93 22.23 10.58 -10.76
N ARG A 94 22.45 11.79 -10.20
CA ARG A 94 23.14 12.89 -10.89
C ARG A 94 24.09 13.64 -9.95
N PRO A 95 25.34 13.93 -10.38
CA PRO A 95 26.01 13.41 -11.59
C PRO A 95 26.12 11.87 -11.59
N PHE A 96 25.98 11.24 -12.76
CA PHE A 96 25.99 9.79 -12.88
C PHE A 96 27.45 9.30 -12.95
N SER A 97 27.98 8.75 -11.85
CA SER A 97 29.37 8.32 -11.80
C SER A 97 29.53 6.89 -12.33
N ILE A 98 30.09 6.76 -13.54
CA ILE A 98 30.35 5.48 -14.20
C ILE A 98 31.29 4.62 -13.35
N ASP A 99 32.35 5.20 -12.80
CA ASP A 99 33.34 4.48 -11.98
C ASP A 99 32.68 3.78 -10.79
N HIS A 100 31.87 4.51 -10.01
CA HIS A 100 31.19 3.95 -8.86
C HIS A 100 30.12 2.89 -9.23
N LEU A 101 29.53 2.97 -10.43
CA LEU A 101 28.63 1.91 -10.91
C LEU A 101 29.42 0.64 -11.25
N LEU A 102 30.54 0.77 -11.96
CA LEU A 102 31.37 -0.36 -12.36
C LEU A 102 32.03 -1.05 -11.17
N ASP A 103 32.45 -0.29 -10.16
CA ASP A 103 33.10 -0.80 -8.94
C ASP A 103 32.21 -1.77 -8.13
N VAL A 104 30.89 -1.62 -8.22
CA VAL A 104 29.95 -2.47 -7.48
C VAL A 104 29.33 -3.58 -8.31
N LEU A 105 29.49 -3.56 -9.63
CA LEU A 105 28.89 -4.54 -10.53
C LEU A 105 29.78 -5.79 -10.64
N PRO A 106 29.30 -6.99 -10.29
CA PRO A 106 30.11 -8.21 -10.41
C PRO A 106 30.66 -8.42 -11.82
N ALA A 107 31.92 -8.83 -11.91
CA ALA A 107 32.57 -9.14 -13.19
C ALA A 107 31.85 -10.25 -13.97
N THR A 108 31.19 -11.16 -13.26
CA THR A 108 30.39 -12.27 -13.81
C THR A 108 29.01 -11.87 -14.32
N THR A 109 28.64 -10.59 -14.26
CA THR A 109 27.30 -10.16 -14.69
C THR A 109 27.15 -10.32 -16.21
N GLU A 110 26.20 -11.16 -16.61
CA GLU A 110 25.90 -11.49 -18.01
C GLU A 110 24.63 -10.78 -18.51
N ALA A 111 23.67 -10.53 -17.62
CA ALA A 111 22.41 -9.88 -17.94
C ALA A 111 21.97 -8.88 -16.86
N ILE A 112 21.41 -7.75 -17.30
CA ILE A 112 20.96 -6.65 -16.45
C ILE A 112 19.54 -6.23 -16.84
N ALA A 113 18.64 -6.12 -15.87
CA ALA A 113 17.36 -5.44 -16.04
C ALA A 113 17.42 -4.08 -15.34
N VAL A 114 17.14 -3.01 -16.08
CA VAL A 114 17.08 -1.65 -15.52
C VAL A 114 15.62 -1.26 -15.34
N LEU A 115 15.24 -0.93 -14.10
CA LEU A 115 13.86 -0.64 -13.73
C LEU A 115 13.65 0.86 -13.51
N ASP A 116 12.84 1.45 -14.38
CA ASP A 116 12.46 2.86 -14.36
C ASP A 116 11.05 3.04 -13.80
N ARG A 117 10.90 3.96 -12.85
CA ARG A 117 9.60 4.38 -12.29
C ARG A 117 9.05 5.60 -13.03
N THR A 118 9.14 5.58 -14.35
CA THR A 118 8.67 6.64 -15.26
C THR A 118 8.30 6.05 -16.61
N LYS A 119 7.68 6.86 -17.48
CA LYS A 119 7.41 6.52 -18.88
C LYS A 119 7.69 7.75 -19.73
N GLU A 120 8.54 7.61 -20.73
CA GLU A 120 8.82 8.65 -21.73
C GLU A 120 8.29 8.19 -23.10
N PRO A 121 7.06 8.56 -23.49
CA PRO A 121 6.45 8.10 -24.74
C PRO A 121 7.30 8.47 -25.96
N GLY A 122 7.58 7.47 -26.82
CA GLY A 122 8.39 7.67 -28.03
C GLY A 122 9.90 7.67 -27.82
N SER A 123 10.38 7.59 -26.57
CA SER A 123 11.80 7.49 -26.27
C SER A 123 12.41 6.15 -26.71
N VAL A 124 13.71 6.15 -26.98
CA VAL A 124 14.51 4.94 -27.23
C VAL A 124 14.86 4.19 -25.94
N GLY A 125 14.39 4.65 -24.77
CA GLY A 125 14.59 4.06 -23.45
C GLY A 125 14.24 5.06 -22.35
N GLU A 126 13.82 4.56 -21.19
CA GLU A 126 13.64 5.39 -20.00
C GLU A 126 15.00 5.89 -19.45
N PRO A 127 15.02 6.96 -18.63
CA PRO A 127 16.26 7.67 -18.30
C PRO A 127 17.35 6.80 -17.66
N LEU A 128 17.01 5.99 -16.66
CA LEU A 128 18.02 5.16 -15.98
C LEU A 128 18.52 4.04 -16.91
N LEU A 129 17.63 3.44 -17.71
CA LEU A 129 18.02 2.51 -18.76
C LEU A 129 19.05 3.12 -19.72
N LEU A 130 18.83 4.35 -20.18
CA LEU A 130 19.76 5.02 -21.10
C LEU A 130 21.12 5.28 -20.46
N ASP A 131 21.15 5.77 -19.22
CA ASP A 131 22.42 6.03 -18.51
C ASP A 131 23.22 4.76 -18.26
N VAL A 132 22.56 3.69 -17.78
CA VAL A 132 23.22 2.40 -17.54
C VAL A 132 23.74 1.81 -18.84
N THR A 133 22.96 1.90 -19.92
CA THR A 133 23.38 1.44 -21.24
C THR A 133 24.60 2.21 -21.75
N ALA A 134 24.59 3.54 -21.63
CA ALA A 134 25.71 4.39 -22.03
C ALA A 134 26.96 4.12 -21.19
N ALA A 135 26.83 4.01 -19.87
CA ALA A 135 27.92 3.72 -18.95
C ALA A 135 28.60 2.37 -19.26
N LEU A 136 27.81 1.32 -19.52
CA LEU A 136 28.34 0.00 -19.86
C LEU A 136 28.97 -0.04 -21.26
N ALA A 137 28.38 0.68 -22.23
CA ALA A 137 28.97 0.80 -23.56
C ALA A 137 30.32 1.54 -23.51
N GLU A 138 30.42 2.62 -22.73
CA GLU A 138 31.68 3.33 -22.50
C GLU A 138 32.71 2.45 -21.79
N ALA A 139 32.29 1.65 -20.80
CA ALA A 139 33.18 0.71 -20.12
C ALA A 139 33.77 -0.34 -21.08
N VAL A 140 32.99 -0.81 -22.06
CA VAL A 140 33.49 -1.71 -23.11
C VAL A 140 34.42 -0.97 -24.06
N ALA A 141 34.03 0.21 -24.54
CA ALA A 141 34.83 1.01 -25.47
C ALA A 141 36.20 1.40 -24.87
N SER A 142 36.26 1.63 -23.56
CA SER A 142 37.49 1.94 -22.82
C SER A 142 38.28 0.70 -22.35
N GLY A 143 37.81 -0.51 -22.63
CA GLY A 143 38.47 -1.76 -22.23
C GLY A 143 38.34 -2.11 -20.73
N ARG A 144 37.55 -1.34 -19.96
CA ARG A 144 37.26 -1.61 -18.54
C ARG A 144 36.32 -2.80 -18.36
N ARG A 145 35.59 -3.19 -19.41
CA ARG A 145 34.76 -4.41 -19.44
C ARG A 145 34.97 -5.14 -20.77
N ALA A 146 35.04 -6.47 -20.72
CA ALA A 146 35.30 -7.28 -21.91
C ALA A 146 34.14 -7.30 -22.91
N ALA A 147 32.90 -7.29 -22.41
CA ALA A 147 31.70 -7.35 -23.23
C ALA A 147 30.53 -6.60 -22.58
N LEU A 148 29.59 -6.16 -23.43
CA LEU A 148 28.34 -5.57 -22.98
C LEU A 148 27.41 -6.70 -22.50
N PRO A 149 26.93 -6.68 -21.24
CA PRO A 149 25.93 -7.65 -20.81
C PRO A 149 24.64 -7.46 -21.61
N ARG A 150 23.77 -8.46 -21.61
CA ARG A 150 22.39 -8.29 -22.11
C ARG A 150 21.69 -7.25 -21.23
N ILE A 151 21.08 -6.22 -21.82
CA ILE A 151 20.37 -5.17 -21.06
C ILE A 151 18.89 -5.18 -21.45
N LEU A 152 18.01 -5.29 -20.46
CA LEU A 152 16.56 -5.16 -20.59
C LEU A 152 16.09 -3.87 -19.89
N GLY A 153 15.06 -3.23 -20.44
CA GLY A 153 14.42 -2.05 -19.85
C GLY A 153 13.02 -2.33 -19.34
N GLY A 154 12.79 -2.16 -18.06
CA GLY A 154 11.49 -2.39 -17.42
C GLY A 154 10.88 -1.13 -16.85
N ARG A 155 9.57 -0.96 -17.00
CA ARG A 155 8.80 0.05 -16.26
C ARG A 155 8.01 -0.58 -15.13
N TYR A 156 8.00 0.06 -13.97
CA TYR A 156 7.27 -0.41 -12.80
C TYR A 156 6.67 0.75 -12.00
N GLY A 157 5.71 0.46 -11.13
CA GLY A 157 5.36 1.33 -10.00
C GLY A 157 4.82 2.73 -10.33
N LEU A 158 4.36 2.98 -11.57
CA LEU A 158 3.81 4.28 -11.97
C LEU A 158 2.61 4.64 -11.09
N SER A 159 2.59 5.89 -10.60
CA SER A 159 1.53 6.39 -9.69
C SER A 159 1.27 5.46 -8.49
N SER A 160 2.33 4.92 -7.89
CA SER A 160 2.23 3.99 -6.75
C SER A 160 1.57 2.66 -7.06
N LYS A 161 1.55 2.23 -8.34
CA LYS A 161 1.27 0.83 -8.68
C LYS A 161 2.17 -0.08 -7.83
N GLU A 162 1.61 -1.18 -7.36
CA GLU A 162 2.30 -2.10 -6.48
C GLU A 162 3.56 -2.69 -7.15
N PHE A 163 4.57 -2.99 -6.34
CA PHE A 163 5.77 -3.72 -6.78
C PHE A 163 6.18 -4.74 -5.73
N THR A 164 5.74 -5.97 -5.93
CA THR A 164 5.90 -7.09 -4.98
C THR A 164 7.16 -7.91 -5.25
N PRO A 165 7.56 -8.81 -4.33
CA PRO A 165 8.63 -9.75 -4.58
C PRO A 165 8.37 -10.65 -5.79
N ALA A 166 7.12 -11.09 -6.00
CA ALA A 166 6.75 -11.86 -7.19
C ALA A 166 7.04 -11.11 -8.49
N MET A 167 6.79 -9.79 -8.50
CA MET A 167 7.14 -8.94 -9.64
C MET A 167 8.65 -8.79 -9.82
N ALA A 168 9.42 -8.65 -8.74
CA ALA A 168 10.88 -8.61 -8.80
C ALA A 168 11.46 -9.96 -9.29
N LYS A 169 10.88 -11.08 -8.85
CA LYS A 169 11.22 -12.43 -9.33
C LYS A 169 10.93 -12.57 -10.82
N ALA A 170 9.75 -12.14 -11.30
CA ALA A 170 9.41 -12.18 -12.72
C ALA A 170 10.44 -11.42 -13.59
N VAL A 171 10.99 -10.31 -13.09
CA VAL A 171 12.09 -9.59 -13.78
C VAL A 171 13.38 -10.41 -13.83
N LEU A 172 13.75 -11.11 -12.75
CA LEU A 172 14.92 -11.99 -12.71
C LEU A 172 14.76 -13.24 -13.58
N ASP A 173 13.54 -13.79 -13.64
CA ASP A 173 13.18 -14.91 -14.52
C ASP A 173 13.24 -14.49 -15.99
N GLU A 174 12.75 -13.29 -16.32
CA GLU A 174 12.86 -12.72 -17.66
C GLU A 174 14.32 -12.58 -18.10
N LEU A 175 15.24 -12.20 -17.22
CA LEU A 175 16.67 -12.16 -17.53
C LEU A 175 17.26 -13.54 -17.87
N ALA A 176 16.66 -14.63 -17.38
CA ALA A 176 17.07 -16.00 -17.67
C ALA A 176 16.42 -16.57 -18.93
N ALA A 177 15.40 -15.90 -19.50
CA ALA A 177 14.69 -16.38 -20.68
C ALA A 177 15.62 -16.47 -21.91
N ALA A 178 15.35 -17.47 -22.76
CA ALA A 178 16.05 -17.63 -24.02
C ALA A 178 15.85 -16.41 -24.94
N GLU A 179 14.60 -15.94 -25.04
CA GLU A 179 14.17 -14.80 -25.84
C GLU A 179 13.46 -13.76 -24.96
N PRO A 180 14.21 -12.95 -24.19
CA PRO A 180 13.60 -11.99 -23.30
C PRO A 180 13.06 -10.77 -24.05
N ARG A 181 11.97 -10.22 -23.51
CA ARG A 181 11.41 -8.92 -23.82
C ARG A 181 12.45 -7.85 -23.49
N ARG A 182 13.02 -7.26 -24.54
CA ARG A 182 13.95 -6.13 -24.43
C ARG A 182 13.36 -4.94 -23.67
N ARG A 183 12.04 -4.77 -23.78
CA ARG A 183 11.25 -3.76 -23.09
C ARG A 183 10.02 -4.41 -22.49
N PHE A 184 9.74 -4.10 -21.23
CA PHE A 184 8.59 -4.68 -20.54
C PHE A 184 7.96 -3.71 -19.53
N THR A 185 6.78 -4.09 -19.05
CA THR A 185 6.12 -3.51 -17.87
C THR A 185 5.90 -4.62 -16.85
N VAL A 186 5.85 -4.29 -15.57
CA VAL A 186 5.53 -5.25 -14.51
C VAL A 186 4.52 -4.65 -13.53
N GLY A 187 3.55 -5.47 -13.10
CA GLY A 187 2.45 -5.05 -12.22
C GLY A 187 1.17 -4.59 -12.93
N ILE A 188 1.02 -4.87 -14.23
CA ILE A 188 -0.21 -4.65 -15.00
C ILE A 188 -0.42 -5.80 -15.98
N THR A 189 -1.64 -5.95 -16.49
CA THR A 189 -1.95 -6.79 -17.65
C THR A 189 -2.03 -5.92 -18.90
N ASP A 190 -1.00 -5.98 -19.75
CA ASP A 190 -0.97 -5.28 -21.03
C ASP A 190 -1.38 -6.23 -22.17
N ASP A 191 -2.68 -6.30 -22.41
CA ASP A 191 -3.31 -7.08 -23.47
C ASP A 191 -3.37 -6.34 -24.82
N VAL A 192 -2.76 -5.15 -24.92
CA VAL A 192 -2.75 -4.34 -26.14
C VAL A 192 -1.38 -4.36 -26.81
N THR A 193 -0.31 -4.04 -26.06
CA THR A 193 1.07 -4.06 -26.57
C THR A 193 1.87 -5.26 -26.10
N HIS A 194 1.29 -6.11 -25.26
CA HIS A 194 1.87 -7.35 -24.76
C HIS A 194 3.25 -7.15 -24.14
N LEU A 195 3.49 -6.02 -23.46
CA LEU A 195 4.76 -5.73 -22.80
C LEU A 195 4.80 -6.22 -21.34
N SER A 196 3.66 -6.58 -20.76
CA SER A 196 3.61 -7.06 -19.37
C SER A 196 4.32 -8.40 -19.20
N LEU A 197 5.11 -8.51 -18.13
CA LEU A 197 5.59 -9.80 -17.64
C LEU A 197 4.46 -10.55 -16.93
N GLU A 198 4.45 -11.87 -17.10
CA GLU A 198 3.62 -12.76 -16.29
C GLU A 198 4.16 -12.81 -14.86
N VAL A 199 3.27 -12.78 -13.87
CA VAL A 199 3.62 -12.73 -12.45
C VAL A 199 2.85 -13.82 -11.71
N ASP A 200 3.57 -14.69 -11.00
CA ASP A 200 2.96 -15.63 -10.04
C ASP A 200 2.63 -14.90 -8.73
N ASP A 201 1.41 -14.40 -8.68
CA ASP A 201 0.87 -13.62 -7.58
C ASP A 201 0.65 -14.44 -6.27
N ALA A 202 0.77 -15.77 -6.34
CA ALA A 202 0.68 -16.64 -5.16
C ALA A 202 2.01 -16.74 -4.39
N TRP A 203 3.14 -16.39 -5.04
CA TRP A 203 4.48 -16.44 -4.47
C TRP A 203 4.69 -15.35 -3.42
N ASP A 204 5.00 -15.77 -2.19
CA ASP A 204 5.27 -14.91 -1.04
C ASP A 204 6.60 -15.33 -0.40
N ILE A 205 7.32 -14.34 0.14
CA ILE A 205 8.62 -14.54 0.79
C ILE A 205 8.63 -14.02 2.24
N GLU A 206 7.54 -13.40 2.71
CA GLU A 206 7.46 -12.92 4.08
C GLU A 206 7.46 -14.10 5.06
N ALA A 207 8.38 -14.07 6.03
CA ALA A 207 8.54 -15.13 7.02
C ALA A 207 7.38 -15.19 8.04
N ASP A 208 7.15 -16.38 8.58
CA ASP A 208 6.04 -16.64 9.52
C ASP A 208 6.22 -15.95 10.89
N ASP A 209 7.44 -15.56 11.26
CA ASP A 209 7.76 -14.80 12.48
C ASP A 209 7.57 -13.29 12.32
N VAL A 210 7.00 -12.84 11.20
CA VAL A 210 6.54 -11.46 10.99
C VAL A 210 5.02 -11.41 11.18
N THR A 211 4.57 -10.67 12.20
CA THR A 211 3.14 -10.39 12.36
C THR A 211 2.71 -9.43 11.25
N ARG A 212 1.70 -9.83 10.48
CA ARG A 212 1.14 -9.08 9.34
C ARG A 212 -0.32 -8.77 9.64
N ALA A 213 -0.61 -7.51 9.98
CA ALA A 213 -1.94 -7.09 10.40
C ALA A 213 -2.57 -6.10 9.41
N VAL A 214 -3.80 -6.37 8.98
CA VAL A 214 -4.56 -5.52 8.07
C VAL A 214 -5.84 -5.02 8.74
N PHE A 215 -6.11 -3.73 8.63
CA PHE A 215 -7.27 -3.10 9.28
C PHE A 215 -8.10 -2.33 8.26
N TYR A 216 -9.38 -2.68 8.16
CA TYR A 216 -10.37 -1.99 7.35
C TYR A 216 -11.21 -1.07 8.23
N GLY A 217 -10.96 0.24 8.11
CA GLY A 217 -11.71 1.27 8.84
C GLY A 217 -12.51 2.18 7.91
N LEU A 218 -13.34 3.04 8.51
CA LEU A 218 -14.05 4.11 7.84
C LEU A 218 -13.34 5.45 8.05
N GLY A 219 -13.30 6.31 7.03
CA GLY A 219 -12.73 7.65 7.15
C GLY A 219 -13.30 8.41 8.35
N ALA A 220 -12.41 8.85 9.25
CA ALA A 220 -12.68 9.53 10.51
C ALA A 220 -13.20 8.67 11.70
N ASP A 221 -13.11 7.35 11.62
CA ASP A 221 -13.46 6.45 12.75
C ASP A 221 -12.35 6.31 13.84
N GLY A 222 -11.13 6.77 13.54
CA GLY A 222 -9.97 6.69 14.43
C GLY A 222 -9.07 5.46 14.26
N THR A 223 -9.33 4.61 13.27
CA THR A 223 -8.55 3.38 12.98
C THR A 223 -7.09 3.70 12.68
N VAL A 224 -6.84 4.58 11.71
CA VAL A 224 -5.48 4.99 11.32
C VAL A 224 -4.69 5.56 12.51
N SER A 225 -5.32 6.42 13.31
CA SER A 225 -4.67 6.99 14.50
C SER A 225 -4.33 5.93 15.55
N SER A 226 -5.21 4.95 15.74
CA SER A 226 -4.98 3.85 16.69
C SER A 226 -3.86 2.94 16.21
N ASN A 227 -3.80 2.65 14.92
CA ASN A 227 -2.71 1.87 14.33
C ASN A 227 -1.37 2.58 14.45
N LYS A 228 -1.31 3.91 14.28
CA LYS A 228 -0.09 4.69 14.55
C LYS A 228 0.31 4.65 16.03
N ALA A 229 -0.66 4.65 16.95
CA ALA A 229 -0.39 4.51 18.37
C ALA A 229 0.13 3.09 18.69
N ALA A 230 -0.48 2.06 18.11
CA ALA A 230 -0.05 0.67 18.27
C ALA A 230 1.40 0.46 17.81
N ILE A 231 1.79 1.03 16.65
CA ILE A 231 3.19 1.02 16.18
C ILE A 231 4.14 1.60 17.22
N ARG A 232 3.79 2.75 17.83
CA ARG A 232 4.63 3.37 18.85
C ARG A 232 4.70 2.53 20.12
N ILE A 233 3.58 2.02 20.59
CA ILE A 233 3.52 1.16 21.79
C ILE A 233 4.42 -0.07 21.60
N ILE A 234 4.35 -0.73 20.44
CA ILE A 234 5.14 -1.94 20.16
C ILE A 234 6.62 -1.58 19.97
N GLY A 235 6.91 -0.51 19.23
CA GLY A 235 8.30 -0.06 19.00
C GLY A 235 8.99 0.47 20.25
N ASP A 236 8.26 1.04 21.21
CA ASP A 236 8.81 1.49 22.49
C ASP A 236 8.90 0.35 23.53
N ALA A 237 8.14 -0.74 23.33
CA ALA A 237 8.10 -1.88 24.23
C ALA A 237 9.04 -3.03 23.80
N THR A 238 9.47 -3.06 22.54
CA THR A 238 10.25 -4.16 21.97
C THR A 238 11.47 -3.65 21.22
N ASP A 239 12.51 -4.49 21.11
CA ASP A 239 13.63 -4.25 20.20
C ASP A 239 13.29 -4.60 18.73
N GLY A 240 12.04 -4.96 18.48
CA GLY A 240 11.53 -5.36 17.17
C GLY A 240 11.38 -4.19 16.21
N TRP A 241 11.31 -4.51 14.93
CA TRP A 241 11.03 -3.55 13.88
C TRP A 241 9.53 -3.44 13.64
N CYS A 242 9.08 -2.20 13.44
CA CYS A 242 7.69 -1.88 13.16
C CYS A 242 7.59 -1.14 11.83
N GLN A 243 6.59 -1.50 11.03
CA GLN A 243 6.25 -0.80 9.79
C GLN A 243 4.75 -0.53 9.75
N GLY A 244 4.36 0.64 9.23
CA GLY A 244 2.98 0.97 8.95
C GLY A 244 2.82 1.67 7.61
N HIS A 245 1.91 1.17 6.78
CA HIS A 245 1.45 1.80 5.55
C HIS A 245 -0.06 1.99 5.59
N PHE A 246 -0.56 3.11 5.07
CA PHE A 246 -1.96 3.49 5.20
C PHE A 246 -2.49 3.90 3.82
N VAL A 247 -3.42 3.11 3.30
CA VAL A 247 -4.12 3.36 2.05
C VAL A 247 -5.39 4.13 2.33
N TYR A 248 -5.52 5.28 1.68
CA TYR A 248 -6.70 6.13 1.74
C TYR A 248 -7.39 6.16 0.38
N ASP A 249 -8.72 6.23 0.40
CA ASP A 249 -9.49 6.52 -0.80
C ASP A 249 -9.32 8.00 -1.21
N SER A 250 -9.51 8.26 -2.50
CA SER A 250 -9.72 9.60 -3.08
C SER A 250 -10.92 10.36 -2.47
N LYS A 251 -11.93 9.63 -1.99
CA LYS A 251 -13.13 10.19 -1.37
C LYS A 251 -12.81 10.79 0.02
N LYS A 252 -13.12 12.08 0.19
CA LYS A 252 -12.81 12.84 1.43
C LYS A 252 -13.59 12.39 2.68
N SER A 253 -14.74 11.74 2.53
CA SER A 253 -15.58 11.32 3.66
C SER A 253 -16.24 9.95 3.44
N GLY A 254 -16.39 9.20 4.55
CA GLY A 254 -17.10 7.92 4.60
C GLY A 254 -16.53 6.86 3.66
N SER A 255 -15.23 6.91 3.41
CA SER A 255 -14.51 5.98 2.53
C SER A 255 -13.70 4.99 3.34
N THR A 256 -13.41 3.84 2.73
CA THR A 256 -12.61 2.79 3.36
C THR A 256 -11.16 3.26 3.49
N THR A 257 -10.58 3.04 4.67
CA THR A 257 -9.14 3.15 4.90
C THR A 257 -8.60 1.76 5.18
N VAL A 258 -7.44 1.44 4.61
CA VAL A 258 -6.79 0.14 4.83
C VAL A 258 -5.43 0.39 5.44
N SER A 259 -5.19 -0.12 6.65
CA SER A 259 -3.89 -0.02 7.31
C SER A 259 -3.17 -1.36 7.21
N HIS A 260 -1.90 -1.34 6.79
CA HIS A 260 -1.03 -2.51 6.72
C HIS A 260 0.09 -2.32 7.74
N LEU A 261 0.14 -3.19 8.74
CA LEU A 261 1.14 -3.16 9.80
C LEU A 261 1.98 -4.43 9.78
N ARG A 262 3.30 -4.27 9.92
CA ARG A 262 4.24 -5.37 10.10
C ARG A 262 5.05 -5.19 11.36
N PHE A 263 5.23 -6.28 12.09
CA PHE A 263 6.06 -6.35 13.29
C PHE A 263 6.94 -7.59 13.20
N GLY A 264 8.24 -7.46 13.46
CA GLY A 264 9.13 -8.61 13.38
C GLY A 264 10.51 -8.35 14.00
N PRO A 265 11.30 -9.40 14.22
CA PRO A 265 12.60 -9.30 14.88
C PRO A 265 13.71 -8.70 13.98
N ARG A 266 13.45 -8.56 12.67
CA ARG A 266 14.43 -8.14 11.66
C ARG A 266 13.99 -6.84 10.97
N PRO A 267 14.93 -6.06 10.39
CA PRO A 267 14.59 -4.89 9.59
C PRO A 267 13.57 -5.23 8.49
N ILE A 268 12.44 -4.52 8.47
CA ILE A 268 11.35 -4.78 7.54
C ILE A 268 11.60 -3.99 6.24
N ARG A 269 11.83 -4.72 5.15
CA ARG A 269 12.08 -4.15 3.80
C ARG A 269 10.89 -4.22 2.86
N ALA A 270 9.80 -4.86 3.30
CA ALA A 270 8.58 -5.04 2.53
C ALA A 270 7.89 -3.69 2.23
N THR A 271 8.34 -2.99 1.18
CA THR A 271 7.76 -1.72 0.71
C THR A 271 6.54 -1.93 -0.20
N TYR A 272 5.75 -2.97 0.10
CA TYR A 272 4.57 -3.41 -0.65
C TYR A 272 3.44 -3.77 0.32
N LEU A 273 2.19 -3.77 -0.15
CA LEU A 273 1.03 -4.10 0.67
C LEU A 273 1.04 -5.56 1.15
N ILE A 274 0.44 -5.81 2.32
CA ILE A 274 0.28 -7.17 2.85
C ILE A 274 -0.76 -7.90 2.01
N ARG A 275 -0.37 -9.06 1.46
CA ARG A 275 -1.24 -9.97 0.70
C ARG A 275 -1.68 -11.20 1.51
N ARG A 276 -0.92 -11.56 2.54
CA ARG A 276 -1.21 -12.65 3.48
C ARG A 276 -1.05 -12.14 4.91
N ALA A 277 -2.16 -11.89 5.58
CA ALA A 277 -2.23 -11.30 6.90
C ALA A 277 -2.52 -12.37 7.95
N SER A 278 -1.74 -12.41 9.02
CA SER A 278 -2.00 -13.25 10.19
C SER A 278 -3.13 -12.68 11.05
N PHE A 279 -3.43 -11.39 10.91
CA PHE A 279 -4.50 -10.70 11.62
C PHE A 279 -5.26 -9.76 10.67
N VAL A 280 -6.59 -9.87 10.62
CA VAL A 280 -7.46 -8.99 9.84
C VAL A 280 -8.53 -8.40 10.76
N ALA A 281 -8.63 -7.08 10.82
CA ALA A 281 -9.69 -6.40 11.57
C ALA A 281 -10.58 -5.56 10.66
N VAL A 282 -11.89 -5.71 10.82
CA VAL A 282 -12.91 -4.98 10.07
C VAL A 282 -13.68 -4.11 11.06
N HIS A 283 -13.32 -2.82 11.11
CA HIS A 283 -13.90 -1.85 12.03
C HIS A 283 -15.19 -1.23 11.48
N ASP A 284 -15.34 -1.15 10.14
CA ASP A 284 -16.59 -0.80 9.47
C ASP A 284 -17.41 -2.07 9.21
N PRO A 285 -18.50 -2.32 9.96
CA PRO A 285 -19.27 -3.56 9.82
C PRO A 285 -19.78 -3.78 8.39
N GLY A 286 -20.10 -2.71 7.66
CA GLY A 286 -20.62 -2.83 6.30
C GLY A 286 -19.56 -3.12 5.24
N ALA A 287 -18.26 -3.09 5.59
CA ALA A 287 -17.21 -3.36 4.62
C ALA A 287 -17.21 -4.81 4.14
N ILE A 288 -17.53 -5.77 5.02
CA ILE A 288 -17.58 -7.21 4.70
C ILE A 288 -18.68 -7.57 3.70
N ASP A 289 -19.74 -6.77 3.63
CA ASP A 289 -20.83 -6.95 2.65
C ASP A 289 -20.53 -6.28 1.30
N ARG A 290 -19.58 -5.33 1.24
CA ARG A 290 -19.35 -4.49 0.06
C ARG A 290 -18.00 -4.75 -0.63
N ARG A 291 -17.07 -5.44 0.04
CA ARG A 291 -15.72 -5.68 -0.43
C ARG A 291 -15.21 -7.03 0.05
N ASP A 292 -14.31 -7.61 -0.71
CA ASP A 292 -13.57 -8.79 -0.30
C ASP A 292 -12.46 -8.42 0.69
N VAL A 293 -12.85 -8.13 1.93
CA VAL A 293 -11.92 -7.77 3.02
C VAL A 293 -11.15 -8.98 3.57
N LEU A 294 -11.54 -10.20 3.21
CA LEU A 294 -10.93 -11.44 3.68
C LEU A 294 -9.97 -12.07 2.66
N GLU A 295 -9.91 -11.54 1.43
CA GLU A 295 -8.92 -11.94 0.41
C GLU A 295 -7.50 -11.99 0.97
N VAL A 296 -7.14 -11.05 1.85
CA VAL A 296 -5.81 -10.94 2.47
C VAL A 296 -5.57 -11.91 3.64
N ALA A 297 -6.56 -12.62 4.16
CA ALA A 297 -6.39 -13.46 5.35
C ALA A 297 -5.50 -14.68 5.07
N ALA A 298 -4.41 -14.88 5.79
CA ALA A 298 -3.61 -16.09 5.66
C ALA A 298 -4.36 -17.32 6.24
N PRO A 299 -3.98 -18.56 5.87
CA PRO A 299 -4.41 -19.75 6.59
C PRO A 299 -4.17 -19.63 8.10
N GLY A 300 -5.17 -19.94 8.92
CA GLY A 300 -5.13 -19.81 10.38
C GLY A 300 -5.21 -18.38 10.91
N ALA A 301 -5.49 -17.39 10.06
CA ALA A 301 -5.53 -15.99 10.47
C ALA A 301 -6.60 -15.71 11.53
N THR A 302 -6.32 -14.75 12.41
CA THR A 302 -7.31 -14.22 13.34
C THR A 302 -8.07 -13.08 12.67
N VAL A 303 -9.40 -13.18 12.63
CA VAL A 303 -10.29 -12.20 12.01
C VAL A 303 -11.16 -11.56 13.08
N LEU A 304 -11.06 -10.25 13.24
CA LEU A 304 -11.86 -9.45 14.18
C LEU A 304 -12.91 -8.64 13.43
N LEU A 305 -14.19 -8.86 13.70
CA LEU A 305 -15.30 -8.09 13.13
C LEU A 305 -15.98 -7.23 14.19
N ASN A 306 -15.99 -5.92 13.97
CA ASN A 306 -16.91 -5.03 14.69
C ASN A 306 -18.32 -5.26 14.13
N SER A 307 -19.26 -5.69 14.96
CA SER A 307 -20.62 -5.99 14.52
C SER A 307 -21.62 -5.78 15.66
N PRO A 308 -22.81 -5.21 15.38
CA PRO A 308 -23.90 -5.17 16.36
C PRO A 308 -24.67 -6.50 16.46
N MET A 309 -24.32 -7.50 15.63
CA MET A 309 -24.97 -8.81 15.70
C MET A 309 -24.50 -9.58 16.93
N PRO A 310 -25.41 -10.26 17.65
CA PRO A 310 -25.03 -11.19 18.72
C PRO A 310 -24.02 -12.24 18.24
N PRO A 311 -23.02 -12.63 19.06
CA PRO A 311 -21.96 -13.55 18.66
C PRO A 311 -22.47 -14.90 18.12
N ASP A 312 -23.56 -15.42 18.68
CA ASP A 312 -24.21 -16.67 18.29
C ASP A 312 -24.93 -16.59 16.93
N GLN A 313 -25.23 -15.38 16.45
CA GLN A 313 -25.92 -15.13 15.17
C GLN A 313 -24.98 -14.61 14.09
N LEU A 314 -23.77 -14.16 14.45
CA LEU A 314 -22.85 -13.52 13.52
C LEU A 314 -22.50 -14.42 12.33
N TRP A 315 -22.14 -15.69 12.57
CA TRP A 315 -21.75 -16.62 11.51
C TRP A 315 -22.82 -16.71 10.41
N ALA A 316 -24.07 -16.95 10.80
CA ALA A 316 -25.20 -17.07 9.87
C ALA A 316 -25.51 -15.76 9.11
N SER A 317 -25.10 -14.61 9.67
CA SER A 317 -25.30 -13.30 9.05
C SER A 317 -24.27 -12.97 7.95
N LEU A 318 -23.15 -13.69 7.87
CA LEU A 318 -22.10 -13.42 6.90
C LEU A 318 -22.53 -13.76 5.47
N THR A 319 -21.89 -13.11 4.49
CA THR A 319 -22.04 -13.48 3.07
C THR A 319 -21.40 -14.84 2.81
N ARG A 320 -21.87 -15.55 1.78
CA ARG A 320 -21.32 -16.84 1.36
C ARG A 320 -19.81 -16.76 1.09
N PRO A 321 -19.28 -15.79 0.32
CA PRO A 321 -17.84 -15.69 0.11
C PRO A 321 -17.04 -15.51 1.41
N ALA A 322 -17.59 -14.76 2.39
CA ALA A 322 -16.93 -14.60 3.67
C ALA A 322 -16.90 -15.91 4.48
N GLN A 323 -18.01 -16.67 4.50
CA GLN A 323 -18.06 -17.98 5.14
C GLN A 323 -17.08 -18.97 4.48
N GLU A 324 -17.04 -19.00 3.14
CA GLU A 324 -16.14 -19.85 2.36
C GLU A 324 -14.68 -19.59 2.73
N VAL A 325 -14.23 -18.32 2.70
CA VAL A 325 -12.84 -17.95 3.03
C VAL A 325 -12.49 -18.28 4.48
N LEU A 326 -13.38 -17.98 5.44
CA LEU A 326 -13.12 -18.26 6.86
C LEU A 326 -13.00 -19.76 7.13
N ALA A 327 -13.87 -20.57 6.52
CA ALA A 327 -13.87 -22.02 6.68
C ALA A 327 -12.69 -22.69 5.96
N GLU A 328 -12.46 -22.36 4.69
CA GLU A 328 -11.37 -22.93 3.87
C GLU A 328 -10.00 -22.66 4.49
N ARG A 329 -9.79 -21.44 4.99
CA ARG A 329 -8.51 -21.02 5.58
C ARG A 329 -8.38 -21.37 7.06
N GLY A 330 -9.41 -21.95 7.69
CA GLY A 330 -9.40 -22.28 9.11
C GLY A 330 -9.17 -21.06 10.01
N CYS A 331 -9.77 -19.92 9.66
CA CYS A 331 -9.60 -18.67 10.38
C CYS A 331 -10.25 -18.72 11.77
N ARG A 332 -9.68 -17.96 12.72
CA ARG A 332 -10.29 -17.74 14.05
C ARG A 332 -11.12 -16.47 14.01
N LEU A 333 -12.44 -16.60 14.04
CA LEU A 333 -13.36 -15.48 13.97
C LEU A 333 -13.66 -14.93 15.37
N TRP A 334 -13.51 -13.63 15.54
CA TRP A 334 -13.80 -12.88 16.76
C TRP A 334 -14.74 -11.72 16.46
N THR A 335 -15.56 -11.35 17.43
CA THR A 335 -16.48 -10.22 17.28
C THR A 335 -16.66 -9.43 18.56
N ILE A 336 -17.06 -8.17 18.38
CA ILE A 336 -17.42 -7.24 19.42
C ILE A 336 -18.39 -6.19 18.85
N ASP A 337 -19.38 -5.76 19.62
CA ASP A 337 -20.11 -4.51 19.34
C ASP A 337 -19.38 -3.34 19.98
N ALA A 338 -18.37 -2.82 19.28
CA ALA A 338 -17.55 -1.74 19.82
C ALA A 338 -18.35 -0.45 20.04
N ARG A 339 -19.50 -0.28 19.37
CA ARG A 339 -20.37 0.88 19.56
C ARG A 339 -21.17 0.75 20.85
N ALA A 340 -21.75 -0.42 21.13
CA ALA A 340 -22.44 -0.67 22.39
C ALA A 340 -21.50 -0.47 23.59
N VAL A 341 -20.27 -0.98 23.51
CA VAL A 341 -19.24 -0.76 24.55
C VAL A 341 -18.90 0.73 24.67
N ALA A 342 -18.70 1.44 23.56
CA ALA A 342 -18.40 2.87 23.59
C ALA A 342 -19.55 3.71 24.20
N GLU A 343 -20.80 3.38 23.89
CA GLU A 343 -22.00 4.04 24.42
C GLU A 343 -22.16 3.78 25.93
N ALA A 344 -22.02 2.53 26.38
CA ALA A 344 -22.13 2.14 27.79
C ALA A 344 -21.09 2.84 28.69
N HIS A 345 -19.89 3.11 28.16
CA HIS A 345 -18.80 3.77 28.89
C HIS A 345 -18.65 5.27 28.58
N GLY A 346 -19.61 5.88 27.87
CA GLY A 346 -19.66 7.32 27.64
C GLY A 346 -18.55 7.86 26.73
N LEU A 347 -18.06 7.04 25.80
CA LEU A 347 -17.07 7.41 24.76
C LEU A 347 -17.73 7.93 23.47
N GLY A 348 -19.06 7.82 23.36
CA GLY A 348 -19.83 8.26 22.21
C GLY A 348 -19.55 7.40 20.98
N ARG A 349 -19.31 8.02 19.81
CA ARG A 349 -19.08 7.31 18.54
C ARG A 349 -17.64 6.76 18.37
N ARG A 350 -16.81 6.81 19.41
CA ARG A 350 -15.38 6.48 19.30
C ARG A 350 -15.11 5.03 19.69
N ILE A 351 -14.84 4.20 18.69
CA ILE A 351 -14.52 2.76 18.87
C ILE A 351 -13.02 2.49 18.95
N ASN A 352 -12.20 3.53 18.80
CA ASN A 352 -10.77 3.42 18.52
C ASN A 352 -9.98 2.74 19.66
N THR A 353 -10.25 3.10 20.92
CA THR A 353 -9.63 2.47 22.10
C THR A 353 -10.04 0.99 22.23
N ILE A 354 -11.31 0.69 21.95
CA ILE A 354 -11.88 -0.66 22.04
C ILE A 354 -11.22 -1.56 20.98
N MET A 355 -11.27 -1.17 19.71
CA MET A 355 -10.68 -1.95 18.63
C MET A 355 -9.16 -2.12 18.77
N SER A 356 -8.46 -1.09 19.28
CA SER A 356 -7.04 -1.21 19.60
C SER A 356 -6.77 -2.24 20.70
N THR A 357 -7.64 -2.31 21.71
CA THR A 357 -7.53 -3.30 22.79
C THR A 357 -7.71 -4.71 22.25
N CYS A 358 -8.71 -4.92 21.38
CA CYS A 358 -8.90 -6.21 20.71
C CYS A 358 -7.65 -6.63 19.91
N PHE A 359 -7.02 -5.70 19.18
CA PHE A 359 -5.78 -5.99 18.46
C PHE A 359 -4.68 -6.48 19.41
N PHE A 360 -4.42 -5.78 20.51
CA PHE A 360 -3.40 -6.18 21.48
C PHE A 360 -3.72 -7.50 22.19
N ALA A 361 -5.00 -7.78 22.45
CA ALA A 361 -5.43 -9.04 23.07
C ALA A 361 -5.27 -10.24 22.12
N LEU A 362 -5.46 -10.04 20.81
CA LEU A 362 -5.58 -11.14 19.84
C LEU A 362 -4.34 -11.35 18.96
N ALA A 363 -3.59 -10.29 18.63
CA ALA A 363 -2.53 -10.36 17.62
C ALA A 363 -1.23 -11.02 18.11
N GLY A 364 -1.07 -11.23 19.42
CA GLY A 364 0.11 -11.89 20.00
C GLY A 364 1.42 -11.13 19.83
N VAL A 365 1.36 -9.82 19.56
CA VAL A 365 2.54 -8.95 19.36
C VAL A 365 3.29 -8.65 20.66
N LEU A 366 2.64 -8.82 21.80
CA LEU A 366 3.17 -8.64 23.15
C LEU A 366 2.54 -9.69 24.09
N PRO A 367 3.18 -10.03 25.22
CA PRO A 367 2.52 -10.79 26.27
C PRO A 367 1.23 -10.09 26.72
N HIS A 368 0.15 -10.85 26.90
CA HIS A 368 -1.21 -10.32 27.13
C HIS A 368 -1.27 -9.23 28.20
N ASP A 369 -0.78 -9.52 29.41
CA ASP A 369 -0.87 -8.58 30.54
C ASP A 369 -0.03 -7.31 30.32
N GLU A 370 1.13 -7.45 29.68
CA GLU A 370 1.95 -6.30 29.28
C GLU A 370 1.22 -5.45 28.23
N ALA A 371 0.62 -6.09 27.22
CA ALA A 371 -0.09 -5.43 26.15
C ALA A 371 -1.22 -4.53 26.70
N ILE A 372 -2.05 -5.07 27.60
CA ILE A 372 -3.16 -4.32 28.21
C ILE A 372 -2.65 -3.19 29.10
N ALA A 373 -1.61 -3.43 29.90
CA ALA A 373 -0.99 -2.39 30.74
C ALA A 373 -0.45 -1.22 29.89
N ARG A 374 0.19 -1.52 28.76
CA ARG A 374 0.73 -0.52 27.82
C ARG A 374 -0.39 0.27 27.14
N VAL A 375 -1.48 -0.38 26.74
CA VAL A 375 -2.65 0.31 26.19
C VAL A 375 -3.22 1.30 27.20
N LYS A 376 -3.42 0.88 28.46
CA LYS A 376 -3.89 1.77 29.54
C LYS A 376 -2.92 2.95 29.78
N ALA A 377 -1.62 2.70 29.79
CA ALA A 377 -0.61 3.76 29.91
C ALA A 377 -0.65 4.75 28.73
N SER A 378 -0.87 4.27 27.50
CA SER A 378 -0.99 5.13 26.32
C SER A 378 -2.22 6.06 26.36
N VAL A 379 -3.31 5.60 26.99
CA VAL A 379 -4.52 6.40 27.23
C VAL A 379 -4.21 7.57 28.16
N GLU A 380 -3.45 7.35 29.25
CA GLU A 380 -3.03 8.40 30.17
C GLU A 380 -2.20 9.48 29.45
N VAL A 381 -1.21 9.06 28.66
CA VAL A 381 -0.38 9.99 27.88
C VAL A 381 -1.20 10.82 26.89
N THR A 382 -2.16 10.18 26.23
CA THR A 382 -2.97 10.82 25.17
C THR A 382 -4.05 11.73 25.73
N TRP A 383 -4.73 11.31 26.80
CA TRP A 383 -5.96 11.92 27.31
C TRP A 383 -5.83 12.56 28.69
N GLY A 384 -4.72 12.37 29.41
CA GLY A 384 -4.52 12.91 30.77
C GLY A 384 -4.72 14.43 30.85
N LYS A 385 -4.31 15.18 29.81
CA LYS A 385 -4.54 16.63 29.71
C LYS A 385 -6.02 17.03 29.61
N ARG A 386 -6.92 16.09 29.26
CA ARG A 386 -8.37 16.33 29.16
C ARG A 386 -9.12 15.98 30.45
N GLY A 387 -8.43 15.45 31.46
CA GLY A 387 -8.97 15.19 32.80
C GLY A 387 -9.11 13.70 33.14
N ALA A 388 -8.99 13.40 34.44
CA ALA A 388 -8.98 12.04 34.98
C ALA A 388 -10.25 11.23 34.66
N GLU A 389 -11.40 11.88 34.52
CA GLU A 389 -12.67 11.21 34.18
C GLU A 389 -12.65 10.62 32.76
N ILE A 390 -12.03 11.30 31.79
CA ILE A 390 -11.91 10.79 30.42
C ILE A 390 -10.96 9.59 30.38
N VAL A 391 -9.85 9.65 31.13
CA VAL A 391 -8.93 8.52 31.27
C VAL A 391 -9.66 7.34 31.89
N ARG A 392 -10.34 7.53 33.03
CA ARG A 392 -11.09 6.50 33.74
C ARG A 392 -12.08 5.79 32.81
N ARG A 393 -12.90 6.53 32.07
CA ARG A 393 -13.84 5.96 31.08
C ARG A 393 -13.17 5.13 29.99
N ASN A 394 -12.00 5.56 29.51
CA ASN A 394 -11.25 4.77 28.53
C ASN A 394 -10.66 3.50 29.15
N VAL A 395 -10.18 3.56 30.39
CA VAL A 395 -9.68 2.39 31.13
C VAL A 395 -10.81 1.39 31.41
N ASP A 396 -11.96 1.85 31.88
CA ASP A 396 -13.14 1.02 32.11
C ASP A 396 -13.60 0.35 30.80
N ALA A 397 -13.57 1.09 29.68
CA ALA A 397 -13.89 0.55 28.36
C ALA A 397 -12.87 -0.49 27.89
N ILE A 398 -11.57 -0.34 28.22
CA ILE A 398 -10.55 -1.36 27.94
C ILE A 398 -10.90 -2.65 28.66
N ASP A 399 -11.25 -2.57 29.95
CA ASP A 399 -11.58 -3.75 30.75
C ASP A 399 -12.88 -4.43 30.26
N ALA A 400 -13.90 -3.65 29.94
CA ALA A 400 -15.14 -4.17 29.35
C ALA A 400 -14.91 -4.81 27.98
N THR A 401 -14.01 -4.24 27.17
CA THR A 401 -13.66 -4.80 25.84
C THR A 401 -13.19 -6.25 25.95
N LEU A 402 -12.41 -6.60 26.97
CA LEU A 402 -11.88 -7.96 27.15
C LEU A 402 -12.99 -8.96 27.54
N VAL A 403 -14.06 -8.49 28.17
CA VAL A 403 -15.22 -9.31 28.55
C VAL A 403 -16.19 -9.49 27.37
N GLU A 404 -16.42 -8.43 26.60
CA GLU A 404 -17.36 -8.38 25.47
C GLU A 404 -16.73 -8.85 24.14
N LEU A 405 -15.48 -9.30 24.16
CA LEU A 405 -14.79 -9.87 23.01
C LEU A 405 -15.05 -11.38 22.95
N HIS A 406 -15.76 -11.82 21.92
CA HIS A 406 -16.22 -13.20 21.81
C HIS A 406 -15.65 -13.90 20.58
N GLU A 407 -15.18 -15.13 20.76
CA GLU A 407 -14.84 -16.04 19.66
C GLU A 407 -16.14 -16.64 19.09
N VAL A 408 -16.26 -16.62 17.76
CA VAL A 408 -17.42 -17.13 17.03
C VAL A 408 -17.00 -18.42 16.34
N PRO A 409 -17.66 -19.56 16.63
CA PRO A 409 -17.36 -20.82 15.95
C PRO A 409 -17.57 -20.70 14.44
N VAL A 410 -16.53 -21.03 13.67
CA VAL A 410 -16.62 -21.16 12.21
C VAL A 410 -17.24 -22.51 11.89
N GLY A 411 -18.40 -22.47 11.22
CA GLY A 411 -19.20 -23.66 10.91
C GLY A 411 -19.20 -24.02 9.43
N GLU A 412 -20.17 -24.83 9.03
CA GLU A 412 -20.41 -25.12 7.60
C GLU A 412 -20.93 -23.87 6.87
N VAL A 413 -20.55 -23.75 5.60
CA VAL A 413 -21.03 -22.69 4.70
C VAL A 413 -22.50 -22.94 4.40
N GLY A 414 -23.36 -22.00 4.80
CA GLY A 414 -24.81 -22.11 4.63
C GLY A 414 -25.48 -20.83 4.12
N SER A 415 -24.74 -19.73 3.98
CA SER A 415 -25.27 -18.46 3.50
C SER A 415 -25.53 -18.49 1.99
N THR A 416 -26.62 -17.86 1.56
CA THR A 416 -26.93 -17.59 0.15
C THR A 416 -26.66 -16.13 -0.23
N ARG A 417 -26.25 -15.29 0.72
CA ARG A 417 -26.00 -13.86 0.49
C ARG A 417 -24.68 -13.66 -0.24
N GLU A 418 -24.72 -12.86 -1.30
CA GLU A 418 -23.52 -12.43 -2.02
C GLU A 418 -22.98 -11.10 -1.49
N LEU A 419 -21.75 -10.77 -1.91
CA LEU A 419 -21.27 -9.39 -1.84
C LEU A 419 -22.20 -8.47 -2.64
N ARG A 420 -22.52 -7.32 -2.05
CA ARG A 420 -23.35 -6.30 -2.68
C ARG A 420 -22.55 -5.59 -3.77
N PRO A 421 -23.01 -5.58 -5.03
CA PRO A 421 -22.34 -4.85 -6.11
C PRO A 421 -22.20 -3.37 -5.79
N ALA A 422 -21.06 -2.77 -6.16
CA ALA A 422 -20.82 -1.34 -5.92
C ALA A 422 -21.62 -0.41 -6.85
N VAL A 423 -22.20 -0.94 -7.92
CA VAL A 423 -23.05 -0.21 -8.87
C VAL A 423 -24.33 -1.00 -9.15
N GLY A 424 -25.42 -0.31 -9.49
CA GLY A 424 -26.70 -0.96 -9.83
C GLY A 424 -26.67 -1.70 -11.18
N ASP A 425 -27.60 -2.64 -11.35
CA ASP A 425 -27.71 -3.49 -12.56
C ASP A 425 -28.06 -2.69 -13.84
N ASP A 426 -28.61 -1.49 -13.70
CA ASP A 426 -28.95 -0.57 -14.79
C ASP A 426 -27.75 0.31 -15.23
N ALA A 427 -26.55 0.03 -14.71
CA ALA A 427 -25.34 0.76 -15.05
C ALA A 427 -24.90 0.52 -16.52
N PRO A 428 -24.47 1.57 -17.25
CA PRO A 428 -23.88 1.42 -18.58
C PRO A 428 -22.64 0.52 -18.56
N ASP A 429 -22.31 -0.10 -19.69
CA ASP A 429 -21.21 -1.09 -19.82
C ASP A 429 -19.91 -0.65 -19.14
N PHE A 430 -19.43 0.56 -19.44
CA PHE A 430 -18.21 1.10 -18.85
C PHE A 430 -18.31 1.22 -17.31
N VAL A 431 -19.46 1.63 -16.78
CA VAL A 431 -19.67 1.72 -15.33
C VAL A 431 -19.73 0.33 -14.69
N ALA A 432 -20.42 -0.62 -15.33
CA ALA A 432 -20.60 -1.98 -14.84
C ALA A 432 -19.30 -2.80 -14.85
N ARG A 433 -18.43 -2.57 -15.85
CA ARG A 433 -17.21 -3.38 -16.05
C ARG A 433 -15.95 -2.72 -15.50
N VAL A 434 -15.83 -1.40 -15.61
CA VAL A 434 -14.62 -0.65 -15.21
C VAL A 434 -14.82 0.02 -13.86
N THR A 435 -15.78 0.95 -13.77
CA THR A 435 -16.00 1.72 -12.54
C THR A 435 -16.35 0.83 -11.34
N ARG A 436 -17.17 -0.20 -11.56
CA ARG A 436 -17.55 -1.17 -10.52
C ARG A 436 -16.33 -1.82 -9.87
N LEU A 437 -15.42 -2.40 -10.66
CA LEU A 437 -14.23 -3.08 -10.14
C LEU A 437 -13.33 -2.11 -9.38
N MET A 438 -13.18 -0.87 -9.83
CA MET A 438 -12.44 0.15 -9.09
C MET A 438 -13.08 0.49 -7.75
N LEU A 439 -14.41 0.60 -7.69
CA LEU A 439 -15.15 0.88 -6.46
C LEU A 439 -15.13 -0.28 -5.46
N GLU A 440 -15.06 -1.52 -5.96
CA GLU A 440 -14.94 -2.75 -5.16
C GLU A 440 -13.51 -2.99 -4.68
N GLY A 441 -12.52 -2.26 -5.21
CA GLY A 441 -11.10 -2.38 -4.82
C GLY A 441 -10.29 -3.33 -5.71
N HIS A 442 -10.85 -3.76 -6.85
CA HIS A 442 -10.21 -4.65 -7.82
C HIS A 442 -9.74 -3.92 -9.08
N GLY A 443 -9.45 -2.62 -8.97
CA GLY A 443 -9.00 -1.80 -10.11
C GLY A 443 -7.68 -2.30 -10.73
N ASP A 444 -6.81 -2.93 -9.94
CA ASP A 444 -5.55 -3.52 -10.43
C ASP A 444 -5.74 -4.72 -11.37
N ARG A 445 -6.93 -5.35 -11.37
CA ARG A 445 -7.27 -6.47 -12.28
C ARG A 445 -7.70 -6.00 -13.67
N LEU A 446 -7.94 -4.69 -13.85
CA LEU A 446 -8.32 -4.13 -15.15
C LEU A 446 -7.13 -4.10 -16.10
N PRO A 447 -7.23 -4.71 -17.29
CA PRO A 447 -6.15 -4.69 -18.27
C PRO A 447 -6.05 -3.33 -18.98
N VAL A 448 -4.99 -3.12 -19.76
CA VAL A 448 -4.79 -1.88 -20.53
C VAL A 448 -5.98 -1.59 -21.46
N SER A 449 -6.55 -2.61 -22.11
CA SER A 449 -7.70 -2.46 -23.01
C SER A 449 -8.98 -1.93 -22.34
N ALA A 450 -9.08 -1.97 -21.01
CA ALA A 450 -10.23 -1.46 -20.27
C ALA A 450 -10.29 0.08 -20.24
N PHE A 451 -9.19 0.76 -20.57
CA PHE A 451 -9.08 2.21 -20.45
C PHE A 451 -9.03 2.89 -21.82
N PRO A 452 -9.72 4.03 -21.99
CA PRO A 452 -9.61 4.82 -23.19
C PRO A 452 -8.22 5.48 -23.26
N PRO A 453 -7.56 5.46 -24.44
CA PRO A 453 -6.16 5.88 -24.57
C PRO A 453 -5.94 7.38 -24.32
N ASP A 454 -6.99 8.18 -24.40
CA ASP A 454 -7.00 9.62 -24.14
C ASP A 454 -7.45 9.99 -22.70
N GLY A 455 -7.85 8.99 -21.90
CA GLY A 455 -8.36 9.19 -20.56
C GLY A 455 -9.76 9.80 -20.48
N THR A 456 -10.59 9.70 -21.52
CA THR A 456 -11.97 10.23 -21.50
C THR A 456 -12.92 9.33 -20.67
N TRP A 457 -13.62 9.90 -19.68
CA TRP A 457 -14.60 9.17 -18.84
C TRP A 457 -16.06 9.58 -19.12
N PRO A 458 -17.04 8.66 -19.00
CA PRO A 458 -18.45 9.01 -19.10
C PRO A 458 -18.90 9.90 -17.93
N SER A 459 -19.84 10.81 -18.20
CA SER A 459 -20.40 11.72 -17.19
C SER A 459 -21.60 11.09 -16.45
N GLY A 460 -21.98 11.69 -15.31
CA GLY A 460 -23.19 11.28 -14.57
C GLY A 460 -23.12 9.91 -13.88
N THR A 461 -21.94 9.32 -13.76
CA THR A 461 -21.73 7.96 -13.22
C THR A 461 -21.99 7.81 -11.72
N SER A 462 -21.89 8.90 -10.94
CA SER A 462 -22.11 8.88 -9.49
C SER A 462 -23.53 8.44 -9.08
N ARG A 463 -24.51 8.53 -9.99
CA ARG A 463 -25.89 8.09 -9.74
C ARG A 463 -26.00 6.59 -9.44
N TYR A 464 -25.02 5.79 -9.89
CA TYR A 464 -25.03 4.33 -9.80
C TYR A 464 -24.38 3.79 -8.52
N GLU A 465 -23.55 4.56 -7.79
CA GLU A 465 -22.80 4.03 -6.64
C GLU A 465 -23.67 3.68 -5.41
N LYS A 466 -24.79 4.39 -5.22
CA LYS A 466 -25.76 4.21 -4.11
C LYS A 466 -25.15 3.81 -2.75
N ARG A 467 -24.08 4.51 -2.33
CA ARG A 467 -23.22 4.16 -1.18
C ARG A 467 -23.93 3.92 0.16
N ALA A 468 -25.07 4.57 0.41
CA ALA A 468 -25.87 4.41 1.63
C ALA A 468 -25.05 4.50 2.95
N ILE A 469 -24.16 5.48 3.05
CA ILE A 469 -23.22 5.64 4.19
C ILE A 469 -23.73 6.56 5.31
N ALA A 470 -24.94 7.11 5.18
CA ALA A 470 -25.50 8.01 6.18
C ALA A 470 -26.00 7.20 7.38
N THR A 471 -25.58 7.57 8.59
CA THR A 471 -26.08 6.96 9.83
C THR A 471 -27.53 7.34 10.12
N GLU A 472 -27.92 8.55 9.71
CA GLU A 472 -29.26 9.12 9.87
C GLU A 472 -29.68 9.75 8.55
N ILE A 473 -30.98 9.68 8.25
CA ILE A 473 -31.58 10.31 7.06
C ILE A 473 -32.73 11.22 7.48
N PRO A 474 -32.91 12.38 6.81
CA PRO A 474 -34.04 13.25 7.08
C PRO A 474 -35.34 12.57 6.63
N ILE A 475 -36.36 12.61 7.49
CA ILE A 475 -37.71 12.13 7.19
C ILE A 475 -38.56 13.35 6.87
N TRP A 476 -39.24 13.31 5.72
CA TRP A 476 -40.13 14.40 5.31
C TRP A 476 -41.47 14.29 6.05
N ASP A 477 -41.83 15.37 6.74
CA ASP A 477 -43.15 15.56 7.36
C ASP A 477 -43.97 16.52 6.49
N PRO A 478 -45.06 16.04 5.84
CA PRO A 478 -45.86 16.87 4.96
C PRO A 478 -46.62 17.98 5.70
N ASP A 479 -47.01 17.76 6.96
CA ASP A 479 -47.84 18.71 7.72
C ASP A 479 -47.05 19.95 8.16
N LEU A 480 -45.73 19.78 8.35
CA LEU A 480 -44.81 20.87 8.69
C LEU A 480 -44.18 21.54 7.45
N CYS A 481 -44.34 20.95 6.26
CA CYS A 481 -43.65 21.39 5.06
C CYS A 481 -44.34 22.60 4.40
N ILE A 482 -43.69 23.76 4.42
CA ILE A 482 -44.16 24.97 3.72
C ILE A 482 -43.72 25.05 2.24
N GLN A 483 -43.26 23.94 1.66
CA GLN A 483 -42.85 23.83 0.24
C GLN A 483 -41.79 24.85 -0.23
N CYS A 484 -40.92 25.32 0.68
CA CYS A 484 -39.96 26.39 0.39
C CYS A 484 -38.70 25.96 -0.40
N ASN A 485 -38.52 24.67 -0.71
CA ASN A 485 -37.36 24.09 -1.41
C ASN A 485 -35.97 24.30 -0.78
N LYS A 486 -35.87 24.91 0.41
CA LYS A 486 -34.60 25.17 1.09
C LYS A 486 -33.81 23.88 1.38
N CYS A 487 -34.51 22.79 1.72
CA CYS A 487 -33.89 21.48 1.98
C CYS A 487 -33.18 20.91 0.73
N SER A 488 -33.79 21.05 -0.46
CA SER A 488 -33.16 20.63 -1.71
C SER A 488 -31.98 21.52 -2.08
N MET A 489 -32.13 22.84 -1.91
CA MET A 489 -31.09 23.83 -2.25
C MET A 489 -29.84 23.70 -1.38
N ILE A 490 -29.99 23.44 -0.07
CA ILE A 490 -28.86 23.35 0.86
C ILE A 490 -28.17 21.99 0.83
N CYS A 491 -28.78 20.97 0.21
CA CYS A 491 -28.23 19.62 0.19
C CYS A 491 -26.94 19.57 -0.64
N PRO A 492 -25.76 19.32 -0.04
CA PRO A 492 -24.49 19.36 -0.77
C PRO A 492 -24.28 18.17 -1.72
N HIS A 493 -25.20 17.19 -1.71
CA HIS A 493 -25.11 15.96 -2.51
C HIS A 493 -26.31 15.76 -3.45
N ALA A 494 -27.22 16.73 -3.57
CA ALA A 494 -28.49 16.60 -4.32
C ALA A 494 -29.30 15.33 -3.96
N ALA A 495 -29.20 14.90 -2.70
CA ALA A 495 -29.86 13.72 -2.14
C ALA A 495 -31.34 14.00 -1.80
N ILE A 496 -31.68 15.25 -1.48
CA ILE A 496 -33.07 15.72 -1.32
C ILE A 496 -33.44 16.53 -2.57
N ARG A 497 -34.56 16.18 -3.19
CA ARG A 497 -35.06 16.82 -4.42
C ARG A 497 -36.54 17.15 -4.27
N THR A 498 -36.96 18.27 -4.83
CA THR A 498 -38.38 18.60 -4.97
C THR A 498 -38.87 18.07 -6.31
N LYS A 499 -40.03 17.41 -6.30
CA LYS A 499 -40.78 17.06 -7.51
C LYS A 499 -42.12 17.80 -7.50
N VAL A 500 -42.53 18.26 -8.67
CA VAL A 500 -43.87 18.77 -8.93
C VAL A 500 -44.46 17.87 -10.00
N PHE A 501 -45.69 17.42 -9.79
CA PHE A 501 -46.42 16.52 -10.69
C PHE A 501 -47.89 16.92 -10.69
N ASP A 502 -48.60 16.63 -11.78
CA ASP A 502 -50.05 16.81 -11.83
C ASP A 502 -50.72 15.77 -10.91
N PRO A 503 -51.77 16.12 -10.15
CA PRO A 503 -52.51 15.15 -9.36
C PRO A 503 -52.97 13.90 -10.14
N ALA A 504 -53.14 14.01 -11.46
CA ALA A 504 -53.48 12.88 -12.34
C ALA A 504 -52.32 11.90 -12.61
N ASP A 505 -51.06 12.30 -12.34
CA ASP A 505 -49.84 11.51 -12.60
C ASP A 505 -49.27 10.80 -11.34
N GLY A 506 -49.96 10.94 -10.19
CA GLY A 506 -49.50 10.54 -8.86
C GLY A 506 -49.78 9.10 -8.44
#